data_AF-I3WGK4-F1
#
_entry.id   AF-I3WGK4-F1
#
_cell.length_a   1.000
_cell.length_b   1.000
_cell.length_c   1.000
_cell.angle_alpha   90.00
_cell.angle_beta   90.00
_cell.angle_gamma   90.00
#
_symmetry.space_group_name_H-M   'P 1'
#
loop_
_entity.id
_entity.type
_entity.pdbx_description
1 polymer ?
#
loop_
_entity_poly.entity_id
_entity_poly.type
_entity_poly.pdbx_seq_one_letter_code
_entity_poly.pdbx_strand_id
1 'polypeptide(L)'
;MGTSKTFRSLARLAGAVLRQSGREDTWIMTREQLEDWIPRLAAIEPEQRVALPGITPERTMQIVGGGIVADEIMRSLNVHEVEICPWALREGAILRWLDQFGRTRLGF
;
A
#
# COMPACT_ATOMS: atom_id res chain seq x y z
N MET A 1 -3.89 7.73 -4.63
CA MET A 1 -2.79 6.75 -4.84
C MET A 1 -2.08 6.50 -3.51
N GLY A 2 -2.13 5.27 -3.00
CA GLY A 2 -1.38 4.85 -1.82
C GLY A 2 -0.11 4.12 -2.24
N THR A 3 1.05 4.56 -1.75
CA THR A 3 2.35 3.92 -2.03
C THR A 3 3.06 3.60 -0.72
N SER A 4 3.42 2.34 -0.53
CA SER A 4 4.33 1.79 0.48
C SER A 4 4.03 0.31 0.68
N LYS A 5 4.91 -0.38 1.41
CA LYS A 5 4.65 -1.77 1.79
C LYS A 5 3.46 -1.89 2.78
N THR A 6 3.19 -0.86 3.60
CA THR A 6 2.04 -0.86 4.52
C THR A 6 0.72 -0.83 3.76
N PHE A 7 0.53 0.12 2.84
CA PHE A 7 -0.67 0.18 1.99
C PHE A 7 -0.87 -1.12 1.19
N ARG A 8 0.21 -1.69 0.66
CA ARG A 8 0.16 -2.98 -0.06
C ARG A 8 -0.24 -4.15 0.84
N SER A 9 0.28 -4.21 2.07
CA SER A 9 -0.10 -5.24 3.05
C SER A 9 -1.57 -5.12 3.44
N LEU A 10 -2.03 -3.90 3.76
CA LEU A 10 -3.43 -3.65 4.13
C LEU A 10 -4.39 -3.97 2.97
N ALA A 11 -4.04 -3.60 1.74
CA ALA A 11 -4.86 -3.92 0.56
C ALA A 11 -4.97 -5.43 0.30
N ARG A 12 -3.87 -6.19 0.54
CA ARG A 12 -3.89 -7.66 0.46
C ARG A 12 -4.76 -8.30 1.53
N LEU A 13 -4.73 -7.75 2.74
CA LEU A 13 -5.58 -8.20 3.83
C LEU A 13 -7.07 -7.89 3.58
N ALA A 14 -7.35 -6.65 3.17
CA ALA A 14 -8.70 -6.12 2.95
C ALA A 14 -9.46 -6.77 1.79
N GLY A 15 -8.78 -7.56 0.95
CA GLY A 15 -9.38 -8.11 -0.26
C GLY A 15 -9.61 -7.04 -1.31
N ALA A 16 -8.63 -6.14 -1.51
CA ALA A 16 -8.69 -5.09 -2.52
C ALA A 16 -9.10 -5.67 -3.89
N VAL A 17 -10.07 -5.05 -4.53
CA VAL A 17 -10.63 -5.52 -5.79
C VAL A 17 -9.68 -5.16 -6.93
N LEU A 18 -9.44 -6.11 -7.84
CA LEU A 18 -8.77 -5.82 -9.10
C LEU A 18 -9.71 -5.02 -10.00
N ARG A 19 -9.36 -3.77 -10.31
CA ARG A 19 -10.00 -3.03 -11.40
C ARG A 19 -9.29 -3.38 -12.70
N GLN A 20 -9.87 -4.30 -13.48
CA GLN A 20 -9.38 -4.60 -14.83
C GLN A 20 -9.77 -3.48 -15.79
N SER A 21 -8.86 -2.52 -15.99
CA SER A 21 -8.95 -1.56 -17.09
C SER A 21 -7.69 -1.67 -17.96
N GLY A 22 -7.72 -2.62 -18.89
CA GLY A 22 -7.00 -2.55 -20.16
C GLY A 22 -5.47 -2.58 -20.17
N ARG A 23 -4.73 -2.42 -19.06
CA ARG A 23 -3.26 -2.52 -19.11
C ARG A 23 -2.46 -2.91 -17.85
N GLU A 24 -2.97 -2.81 -16.62
CA GLU A 24 -2.31 -3.38 -15.42
C GLU A 24 -3.35 -3.75 -14.35
N ASP A 25 -3.04 -4.75 -13.52
CA ASP A 25 -3.89 -5.15 -12.39
C ASP A 25 -3.85 -4.08 -11.30
N THR A 26 -4.83 -3.17 -11.30
CA THR A 26 -4.95 -2.12 -10.29
C THR A 26 -5.71 -2.63 -9.07
N TRP A 27 -5.10 -2.53 -7.88
CA TRP A 27 -5.73 -2.92 -6.62
C TRP A 27 -6.37 -1.69 -5.97
N ILE A 28 -7.65 -1.78 -5.60
CA ILE A 28 -8.37 -0.71 -4.91
C ILE A 28 -8.76 -1.18 -3.51
N MET A 29 -8.37 -0.41 -2.50
CA MET A 29 -8.78 -0.61 -1.11
C MET A 29 -9.69 0.53 -0.67
N THR A 30 -10.82 0.22 -0.03
CA THR A 30 -11.75 1.24 0.50
C THR A 30 -11.43 1.58 1.96
N ARG A 31 -11.84 2.77 2.40
CA ARG A 31 -11.73 3.19 3.80
C ARG A 31 -12.55 2.29 4.72
N GLU A 32 -13.74 1.88 4.28
CA GLU A 32 -14.63 0.98 5.04
C GLU A 32 -13.99 -0.39 5.28
N GLN A 33 -13.32 -0.96 4.28
CA GLN A 33 -12.56 -2.20 4.48
C GLN A 33 -11.47 -2.02 5.54
N LEU A 34 -10.83 -0.85 5.58
CA LEU A 34 -9.80 -0.56 6.57
C LEU A 34 -10.40 -0.38 7.98
N GLU A 35 -11.52 0.34 8.10
CA GLU A 35 -12.27 0.50 9.35
C GLU A 35 -12.72 -0.85 9.93
N ASP A 36 -13.10 -1.82 9.10
CA ASP A 36 -13.46 -3.18 9.51
C ASP A 36 -12.23 -4.00 9.98
N TRP A 37 -11.10 -3.87 9.28
CA TRP A 37 -9.91 -4.67 9.56
C TRP A 37 -9.04 -4.16 10.72
N ILE A 38 -8.98 -2.84 10.97
CA ILE A 38 -8.18 -2.27 12.07
C ILE A 38 -8.50 -2.91 13.44
N PRO A 39 -9.76 -2.96 13.90
CA PRO A 39 -10.07 -3.54 15.22
C PRO A 39 -9.78 -5.06 15.26
N ARG A 40 -10.00 -5.78 14.15
CA ARG A 40 -9.67 -7.20 14.04
C ARG A 40 -8.17 -7.45 14.18
N LEU A 41 -7.36 -6.65 13.49
CA LEU A 41 -5.90 -6.72 13.60
C LEU A 41 -5.43 -6.41 15.02
N ALA A 42 -6.02 -5.40 15.67
CA ALA A 42 -5.68 -5.03 17.04
C ALA A 42 -5.97 -6.15 18.04
N ALA A 43 -7.01 -6.96 17.81
CA ALA A 43 -7.38 -8.09 18.65
C ALA A 43 -6.54 -9.36 18.44
N ILE A 44 -5.81 -9.47 17.32
CA ILE A 44 -4.95 -10.62 17.01
C ILE A 44 -3.56 -10.35 17.59
N GLU A 45 -2.99 -11.31 18.31
CA GLU A 45 -1.64 -11.21 18.84
C GLU A 45 -0.60 -11.03 17.72
N PRO A 46 0.45 -10.22 17.90
CA PRO A 46 1.43 -9.93 16.85
C PRO A 46 1.97 -11.17 16.15
N GLU A 47 2.29 -12.22 16.90
CA GLU A 47 2.86 -13.47 16.40
C GLU A 47 1.89 -14.22 15.48
N GLN A 48 0.58 -14.06 15.68
CA GLN A 48 -0.46 -14.71 14.90
C GLN A 48 -0.79 -13.94 13.61
N ARG A 49 -0.48 -12.63 13.55
CA ARG A 49 -0.79 -11.78 12.39
C ARG A 49 -0.06 -12.23 11.11
N VAL A 50 1.05 -12.95 11.21
CA VAL A 50 1.79 -13.46 10.03
C VAL A 50 1.02 -14.50 9.23
N ALA A 51 -0.01 -15.14 9.83
CA ALA A 51 -0.89 -16.05 9.11
C ALA A 51 -1.86 -15.31 8.17
N LEU A 52 -2.01 -14.00 8.33
CA LEU A 52 -2.91 -13.19 7.53
C LEU A 52 -2.27 -12.78 6.20
N PRO A 53 -3.06 -12.70 5.10
CA PRO A 53 -2.56 -12.31 3.80
C PRO A 53 -1.85 -10.96 3.81
N GLY A 54 -0.62 -10.93 3.29
CA GLY A 54 0.14 -9.70 3.10
C GLY A 54 0.87 -9.16 4.33
N ILE A 55 0.74 -9.79 5.51
CA ILE A 55 1.50 -9.41 6.71
C ILE A 55 2.81 -10.20 6.76
N THR A 56 3.94 -9.50 6.91
CA THR A 56 5.26 -10.11 7.07
C THR A 56 5.70 -10.08 8.53
N PRO A 57 6.63 -10.95 8.96
CA PRO A 57 7.10 -10.99 10.35
C PRO A 57 7.61 -9.64 10.85
N GLU A 58 8.29 -8.87 9.99
CA GLU A 58 8.83 -7.56 10.35
C GLU A 58 7.74 -6.49 10.53
N ARG A 59 6.47 -6.80 10.21
CA ARG A 59 5.33 -5.86 10.21
C ARG A 59 4.30 -6.10 11.29
N THR A 60 4.39 -7.19 12.03
CA THR A 60 3.36 -7.61 12.99
C THR A 60 3.04 -6.53 14.02
N MET A 61 4.06 -5.85 14.54
CA MET A 61 3.91 -4.81 15.56
C MET A 61 3.30 -3.51 15.01
N GLN A 62 3.76 -3.04 13.85
CA GLN A 62 3.40 -1.73 13.32
C GLN A 62 2.19 -1.73 12.38
N ILE A 63 1.71 -2.89 11.90
CA ILE A 63 0.63 -2.92 10.90
C ILE A 63 -0.67 -2.28 11.40
N VAL A 64 -0.99 -2.44 12.70
CA VAL A 64 -2.17 -1.80 13.32
C VAL A 64 -2.03 -0.29 13.31
N GLY A 65 -0.88 0.24 13.78
CA GLY A 65 -0.60 1.68 13.75
C GLY A 65 -0.59 2.22 12.32
N GLY A 66 -0.04 1.47 11.37
CA GLY A 66 -0.08 1.81 9.95
C GLY A 66 -1.50 1.86 9.37
N GLY A 67 -2.39 0.96 9.82
CA GLY A 67 -3.82 0.99 9.48
C GLY A 67 -4.51 2.23 10.02
N ILE A 68 -4.31 2.56 11.30
CA ILE A 68 -4.89 3.76 11.93
C ILE A 68 -4.46 5.03 11.20
N VAL A 69 -3.15 5.16 10.92
CA VAL A 69 -2.62 6.32 10.18
C VAL A 69 -3.20 6.39 8.76
N ALA A 70 -3.36 5.24 8.09
CA ALA A 70 -3.97 5.21 6.76
C ALA A 70 -5.45 5.60 6.79
N ASP A 71 -6.25 5.13 7.76
CA ASP A 71 -7.66 5.54 7.91
C ASP A 71 -7.76 7.05 8.16
N GLU A 72 -6.94 7.58 9.07
CA GLU A 72 -6.98 8.99 9.42
C GLU A 72 -6.55 9.89 8.24
N ILE A 73 -5.55 9.47 7.46
CA ILE A 73 -5.18 10.18 6.22
C ILE A 73 -6.34 10.16 5.22
N MET A 74 -6.98 9.01 5.01
CA MET A 74 -8.11 8.89 4.08
C MET A 74 -9.32 9.73 4.54
N ARG A 75 -9.62 9.72 5.84
CA ARG A 75 -10.64 10.55 6.48
C ARG A 75 -10.35 12.04 6.33
N SER A 76 -9.15 12.47 6.70
CA SER A 76 -8.71 13.87 6.63
C SER A 76 -8.71 14.43 5.21
N LEU A 77 -8.43 13.59 4.20
CA LEU A 77 -8.45 13.97 2.79
C LEU A 77 -9.82 13.78 2.12
N ASN A 78 -10.83 13.32 2.85
CA ASN A 78 -12.15 12.96 2.33
C ASN A 78 -12.08 11.97 1.14
N VAL A 79 -11.23 10.96 1.26
CA VAL A 79 -11.00 9.90 0.27
C VAL A 79 -11.64 8.60 0.73
N HIS A 80 -12.54 8.05 -0.07
CA HIS A 80 -13.21 6.77 0.23
C HIS A 80 -12.46 5.56 -0.29
N GLU A 81 -11.66 5.73 -1.34
CA GLU A 81 -10.96 4.64 -2.02
C GLU A 81 -9.53 5.04 -2.34
N VAL A 82 -8.61 4.11 -2.16
CA VAL A 82 -7.21 4.30 -2.51
C VAL A 82 -6.77 3.22 -3.50
N GLU A 83 -6.34 3.69 -4.67
CA GLU A 83 -5.61 2.87 -5.62
C GLU A 83 -4.18 2.62 -5.11
N ILE A 84 -3.77 1.35 -5.10
CA ILE A 84 -2.45 0.92 -4.64
C ILE A 84 -1.45 1.02 -5.80
N CYS A 85 -0.45 1.88 -5.64
CA CYS A 85 0.60 2.03 -6.63
C CYS A 85 1.60 0.85 -6.56
N PRO A 86 1.90 0.16 -7.68
CA PRO A 86 2.95 -0.85 -7.69
C PRO A 86 4.35 -0.22 -7.60
N TRP A 87 4.50 1.03 -8.05
CA TRP A 87 5.74 1.81 -8.09
C TRP A 87 5.95 2.61 -6.79
N ALA A 88 7.16 2.58 -6.25
CA ALA A 88 7.50 3.26 -5.01
C ALA A 88 8.79 4.08 -5.16
N LEU A 89 9.39 4.44 -4.02
CA LEU A 89 10.57 5.30 -3.96
C LEU A 89 11.76 4.76 -4.77
N ARG A 90 11.93 3.44 -4.83
CA ARG A 90 13.03 2.80 -5.56
C ARG A 90 12.95 3.14 -7.04
N GLU A 91 11.79 2.90 -7.64
CA GLU A 91 11.57 3.12 -9.05
C GLU A 91 11.61 4.62 -9.37
N GLY A 92 11.03 5.46 -8.51
CA GLY A 92 11.13 6.91 -8.63
C GLY A 92 12.58 7.42 -8.57
N ALA A 93 13.44 6.82 -7.73
CA ALA A 93 14.85 7.17 -7.65
C ALA A 93 15.62 6.75 -8.92
N ILE A 94 15.34 5.55 -9.46
CA ILE A 94 15.94 5.07 -10.71
C ILE A 94 15.55 5.99 -11.87
N LEU A 95 14.27 6.33 -11.99
CA LEU A 95 13.78 7.22 -13.04
C LEU A 95 14.40 8.62 -12.93
N ARG A 96 14.51 9.17 -11.72
CA ARG A 96 15.22 10.45 -11.50
C ARG A 96 16.70 10.38 -11.87
N TRP A 97 17.37 9.28 -11.55
CA TRP A 97 18.78 9.09 -11.91
C TRP A 97 18.97 9.00 -13.43
N LEU A 98 18.11 8.24 -14.12
CA LEU A 98 18.11 8.13 -15.58
C LEU A 98 17.82 9.48 -16.24
N ASP A 99 16.91 10.27 -15.67
CA ASP A 99 16.59 11.61 -16.18
C ASP A 99 17.79 12.56 -16.11
N GLN A 100 18.55 12.50 -15.02
CA GLN A 100 19.69 13.38 -14.74
C GLN A 100 20.99 12.95 -15.44
N PHE A 101 21.24 11.63 -15.57
CA PHE A 101 22.53 11.10 -16.04
C PHE A 101 22.42 10.20 -17.27
N GLY A 102 21.22 9.69 -17.59
CA GLY A 102 20.99 8.84 -18.76
C GLY A 102 21.05 9.61 -20.07
N ARG A 103 20.67 10.89 -20.08
CA ARG A 103 20.74 11.76 -21.27
C ARG A 103 22.17 12.08 -21.71
N THR A 104 23.16 11.93 -20.82
CA THR A 104 24.53 12.41 -21.07
C THR A 104 25.45 11.35 -21.69
N ARG A 105 24.97 10.12 -21.94
CA ARG A 105 25.81 9.03 -22.51
C ARG A 105 25.28 8.33 -23.75
N LEU A 106 24.00 8.51 -24.11
CA LEU A 106 23.42 7.93 -25.32
C LEU A 106 22.67 9.05 -26.03
N GLY A 107 23.35 9.73 -26.97
CA GLY A 107 22.76 10.78 -27.77
C GLY A 107 21.61 10.25 -28.62
N PHE A 108 20.39 10.62 -28.24
CA PHE A 108 19.26 10.90 -29.12
C PHE A 108 18.63 12.22 -28.64
#